data_AF-X1PX53-F1
#
_entry.id   AF-X1PX53-F1
#
_cell.length_a   1.000
_cell.length_b   1.000
_cell.length_c   1.000
_cell.angle_alpha   90.00
_cell.angle_beta   90.00
_cell.angle_gamma   90.00
#
_symmetry.space_group_name_H-M   'P 1'
#
loop_
_entity.id
_entity.type
_entity.pdbx_description
1 polymer ?
#
loop_
_entity_poly.entity_id
_entity_poly.type
_entity_poly.pdbx_seq_one_letter_code
_entity_poly.pdbx_strand_id
1 'polypeptide(L)'
;FVRVKLFRLGLPGTVTARIYATLNGKPTGAPLCIGTTNGNTLPTDPPYEWRGILLNPAYNLIAGVKYALTLKSAGIVADHRVNWRIDCSAPTYPRGEALYSHNAGASWTKVPTCDYMFEEYGI
;
A
#
# COMPACT_ATOMS: atom_id res chain seq x y z
N PHE A 1 -7.25 -8.55 -7.41
CA PHE A 1 -7.36 -7.24 -6.71
C PHE A 1 -6.58 -7.34 -5.41
N VAL A 2 -6.19 -6.22 -4.81
CA VAL A 2 -5.64 -6.19 -3.44
C VAL A 2 -6.64 -5.48 -2.52
N ARG A 3 -6.71 -5.87 -1.24
CA ARG A 3 -7.44 -5.10 -0.24
C ARG A 3 -6.49 -4.55 0.80
N VAL A 4 -6.69 -3.28 1.14
CA VAL A 4 -5.86 -2.55 2.11
C VAL A 4 -6.76 -1.78 3.05
N LYS A 5 -6.38 -1.69 4.33
CA LYS A 5 -7.21 -1.02 5.35
C LYS A 5 -6.84 0.46 5.43
N LEU A 6 -7.72 1.33 4.94
CA LEU A 6 -7.44 2.73 4.70
C LEU A 6 -8.41 3.68 5.41
N PHE A 7 -7.95 4.91 5.59
CA PHE A 7 -8.76 6.09 5.88
C PHE A 7 -8.11 7.33 5.26
N ARG A 8 -8.80 8.47 5.28
CA ARG A 8 -8.27 9.73 4.75
C ARG A 8 -8.20 10.84 5.81
N LEU A 9 -7.31 11.79 5.56
CA LEU A 9 -7.38 13.15 6.06
C LEU A 9 -7.59 14.07 4.84
N GLY A 10 -8.49 15.06 4.94
CA GLY A 10 -8.79 15.97 3.84
C GLY A 10 -9.28 15.25 2.57
N LEU A 11 -8.92 15.78 1.40
CA LEU A 11 -9.28 15.24 0.09
C LEU A 11 -8.03 14.76 -0.67
N PRO A 12 -7.59 13.50 -0.48
CA PRO A 12 -6.33 12.98 -1.04
C PRO A 12 -6.37 12.75 -2.56
N GLY A 13 -7.54 12.84 -3.20
CA GLY A 13 -7.73 12.59 -4.62
C GLY A 13 -7.55 11.12 -4.98
N THR A 14 -7.06 10.87 -6.21
CA THR A 14 -6.79 9.51 -6.68
C THR A 14 -5.67 8.86 -5.86
N VAL A 15 -5.93 7.65 -5.37
CA VAL A 15 -4.92 6.78 -4.76
C VAL A 15 -4.50 5.75 -5.78
N THR A 16 -3.20 5.63 -6.02
CA THR A 16 -2.61 4.62 -6.90
C THR A 16 -1.93 3.54 -6.07
N ALA A 17 -2.36 2.30 -6.26
CA ALA A 17 -1.65 1.11 -5.80
C ALA A 17 -0.71 0.61 -6.90
N ARG A 18 0.51 0.20 -6.51
CA ARG A 18 1.49 -0.36 -7.44
C ARG A 18 2.20 -1.54 -6.81
N ILE A 19 2.35 -2.62 -7.57
CA ILE A 19 3.18 -3.77 -7.20
C ILE A 19 4.52 -3.70 -7.92
N TYR A 20 5.61 -3.97 -7.22
CA TYR A 20 6.96 -4.00 -7.75
C TYR A 20 7.66 -5.32 -7.42
N ALA A 21 8.63 -5.68 -8.27
CA ALA A 21 9.70 -6.59 -7.86
C ALA A 21 10.49 -5.95 -6.69
N THR A 22 11.23 -6.77 -5.95
CA THR A 22 12.04 -6.27 -4.82
C THR A 22 13.52 -6.56 -4.99
N LEU A 23 14.36 -5.63 -4.51
CA LEU A 23 15.78 -5.82 -4.26
C LEU A 23 16.04 -5.48 -2.78
N ASN A 24 16.56 -6.45 -2.01
CA ASN A 24 16.72 -6.33 -0.55
C ASN A 24 15.43 -5.96 0.22
N GLY A 25 14.27 -6.40 -0.30
CA GLY A 25 12.95 -6.12 0.27
C GLY A 25 12.37 -4.75 -0.09
N LYS A 26 13.08 -3.93 -0.88
CA LYS A 26 12.60 -2.61 -1.32
C LYS A 26 12.10 -2.67 -2.77
N PRO A 27 11.10 -1.86 -3.16
CA PRO A 27 10.66 -1.77 -4.56
C PRO A 27 11.83 -1.47 -5.50
N THR A 28 11.86 -2.13 -6.66
CA THR A 28 12.83 -1.86 -7.72
C THR A 28 12.17 -1.95 -9.10
N GLY A 29 12.75 -1.26 -10.08
CA GLY A 29 12.29 -1.25 -11.46
C GLY A 29 10.93 -0.58 -11.67
N ALA A 30 10.31 -0.88 -12.82
CA ALA A 30 8.97 -0.44 -13.16
C ALA A 30 7.90 -1.25 -12.38
N PRO A 31 6.70 -0.67 -12.13
CA PRO A 31 5.61 -1.41 -11.52
C PRO A 31 5.15 -2.55 -12.43
N LEU A 32 4.96 -3.74 -11.84
CA LEU A 32 4.47 -4.95 -12.51
C LEU A 32 2.97 -4.84 -12.83
N CYS A 33 2.22 -4.18 -11.95
CA CYS A 33 0.83 -3.82 -12.18
C CYS A 33 0.45 -2.60 -11.33
N ILE A 34 -0.63 -1.94 -11.76
CA ILE A 34 -1.11 -0.69 -11.19
C ILE A 34 -2.62 -0.78 -11.01
N GLY A 35 -3.14 -0.16 -9.95
CA GLY A 35 -4.57 0.03 -9.76
C GLY A 35 -4.84 1.38 -9.14
N THR A 36 -6.07 1.88 -9.30
CA THR A 36 -6.48 3.15 -8.72
C THR A 36 -7.81 3.05 -7.99
N THR A 37 -8.01 3.93 -7.03
CA THR A 37 -9.30 4.14 -6.35
C THR A 37 -9.46 5.61 -6.00
N ASN A 38 -10.70 6.06 -5.79
CA ASN A 38 -10.97 7.41 -5.32
C ASN A 38 -10.72 7.48 -3.81
N GLY A 39 -9.66 8.18 -3.40
CA GLY A 39 -9.33 8.37 -1.99
C GLY A 39 -10.28 9.33 -1.28
N ASN A 40 -11.00 10.19 -2.00
CA ASN A 40 -11.97 11.13 -1.40
C ASN A 40 -13.20 10.43 -0.83
N THR A 41 -13.47 9.18 -1.26
CA THR A 41 -14.59 8.39 -0.75
C THR A 41 -14.24 7.56 0.47
N LEU A 42 -12.96 7.53 0.89
CA LEU A 42 -12.56 6.84 2.11
C LEU A 42 -13.20 7.53 3.33
N PRO A 43 -13.47 6.79 4.42
CA PRO A 43 -13.90 7.40 5.66
C PRO A 43 -12.75 8.21 6.28
N THR A 44 -13.13 9.19 7.10
CA THR A 44 -12.22 9.84 8.06
C THR A 44 -12.03 8.94 9.29
N ASP A 45 -10.86 8.99 9.91
CA ASP A 45 -10.57 8.24 11.14
C ASP A 45 -11.47 8.67 12.32
N PRO A 46 -12.03 7.73 13.09
CA PRO A 46 -12.68 6.48 12.69
C PRO A 46 -14.07 6.72 12.05
N PRO A 47 -14.64 5.76 11.27
CA PRO A 47 -14.19 4.37 11.06
C PRO A 47 -13.15 4.17 9.93
N TYR A 48 -12.49 3.01 9.91
CA TYR A 48 -11.59 2.59 8.82
C TYR A 48 -12.31 1.68 7.80
N GLU A 49 -11.81 1.58 6.57
CA GLU A 49 -12.40 0.75 5.51
C GLU A 49 -11.39 -0.24 4.91
N TRP A 50 -11.81 -1.48 4.66
CA TRP A 50 -11.08 -2.41 3.78
C TRP A 50 -11.38 -2.11 2.31
N ARG A 51 -10.51 -1.31 1.68
CA ARG A 51 -10.66 -0.86 0.30
C ARG A 51 -10.07 -1.86 -0.69
N GLY A 52 -10.91 -2.38 -1.58
CA GLY A 52 -10.46 -3.15 -2.74
C GLY A 52 -9.93 -2.25 -3.85
N ILE A 53 -8.78 -2.59 -4.41
CA ILE A 53 -8.18 -1.90 -5.56
C ILE A 53 -7.93 -2.93 -6.65
N LEU A 54 -8.60 -2.74 -7.80
CA LEU A 54 -8.40 -3.57 -8.98
C LEU A 54 -7.09 -3.20 -9.66
N LEU A 55 -6.24 -4.20 -9.89
CA LEU A 55 -4.97 -4.05 -10.59
C LEU A 55 -5.17 -4.43 -12.06
N ASN A 56 -4.78 -3.55 -12.97
CA ASN A 56 -4.93 -3.72 -14.40
C ASN A 56 -3.66 -3.26 -15.15
N PRO A 57 -3.00 -4.12 -15.95
CA PRO A 57 -3.28 -5.54 -16.13
C PRO A 57 -3.15 -6.31 -14.80
N ALA A 58 -3.86 -7.43 -14.71
CA ALA A 58 -3.62 -8.38 -13.63
C ALA A 58 -2.19 -8.93 -13.73
N TYR A 59 -1.57 -9.22 -12.60
CA TYR A 59 -0.24 -9.81 -12.55
C TYR A 59 -0.26 -11.06 -11.67
N ASN A 60 0.25 -12.16 -12.18
CA ASN A 60 0.33 -13.42 -11.45
C ASN A 60 1.57 -13.40 -10.55
N LEU A 61 1.36 -13.30 -9.24
CA LEU A 61 2.43 -13.36 -8.26
C LEU A 61 2.92 -14.80 -8.13
N ILE A 62 4.25 -14.96 -8.03
CA ILE A 62 4.87 -16.28 -7.88
C ILE A 62 5.04 -16.57 -6.39
N ALA A 63 4.55 -17.73 -5.95
CA ALA A 63 4.71 -18.17 -4.56
C ALA A 63 6.19 -18.20 -4.15
N GLY A 64 6.48 -17.68 -2.95
CA GLY A 64 7.85 -17.60 -2.41
C GLY A 64 8.67 -16.39 -2.88
N VAL A 65 8.21 -15.65 -3.89
CA VAL A 65 8.85 -14.41 -4.35
C VAL A 65 8.33 -13.22 -3.53
N LYS A 66 9.24 -12.37 -3.07
CA LYS A 66 8.89 -11.14 -2.34
C LYS A 66 8.60 -10.00 -3.32
N TYR A 67 7.42 -9.41 -3.19
CA TYR A 67 6.99 -8.22 -3.92
C TYR A 67 6.77 -7.05 -2.95
N ALA A 68 6.69 -5.83 -3.49
CA ALA A 68 6.32 -4.66 -2.70
C ALA A 68 5.03 -4.04 -3.22
N LEU A 69 4.06 -3.85 -2.33
CA LEU A 69 2.84 -3.08 -2.57
C LEU A 69 3.02 -1.66 -2.03
N THR A 70 2.82 -0.67 -2.87
CA THR A 70 2.91 0.75 -2.50
C THR A 70 1.59 1.46 -2.76
N LEU A 71 1.29 2.46 -1.93
CA LEU A 71 0.18 3.39 -2.14
C LEU A 71 0.72 4.81 -2.29
N LYS A 72 0.20 5.55 -3.25
CA LYS A 72 0.50 6.98 -3.47
C LYS A 72 -0.78 7.73 -3.75
N SER A 73 -1.11 8.74 -2.94
CA SER A 73 -2.18 9.70 -3.23
C SER A 73 -1.69 10.81 -4.15
N ALA A 74 -2.59 11.39 -4.93
CA ALA A 74 -2.33 12.58 -5.75
C ALA A 74 -2.35 13.90 -4.95
N GLY A 75 -2.85 13.88 -3.70
CA GLY A 75 -2.88 15.04 -2.83
C GLY A 75 -1.51 15.72 -2.69
N ILE A 76 -1.46 17.01 -3.00
CA ILE A 76 -0.26 17.85 -2.92
C ILE A 76 -0.23 18.72 -1.66
N VAL A 77 -1.31 18.68 -0.87
CA VAL A 77 -1.44 19.40 0.40
C VAL A 77 -1.13 18.43 1.53
N ALA A 78 -0.29 18.84 2.49
CA ALA A 78 0.23 17.97 3.56
C ALA A 78 -0.86 17.25 4.39
N ASP A 79 -2.02 17.90 4.54
CA ASP A 79 -3.16 17.36 5.28
C ASP A 79 -4.20 16.66 4.39
N HIS A 80 -3.93 16.50 3.09
CA HIS A 80 -4.77 15.75 2.16
C HIS A 80 -4.08 14.42 1.81
N ARG A 81 -4.18 13.45 2.72
CA ARG A 81 -3.45 12.18 2.63
C ARG A 81 -4.33 10.97 2.85
N VAL A 82 -3.94 9.87 2.21
CA VAL A 82 -4.41 8.54 2.54
C VAL A 82 -3.53 7.96 3.64
N ASN A 83 -4.14 7.35 4.65
CA ASN A 83 -3.43 6.68 5.72
C ASN A 83 -3.75 5.18 5.63
N TRP A 84 -2.70 4.37 5.62
CA TRP A 84 -2.80 2.92 5.63
C TRP A 84 -2.59 2.43 7.05
N ARG A 85 -3.56 1.68 7.58
CA ARG A 85 -3.45 1.10 8.92
C ARG A 85 -2.24 0.17 9.01
N ILE A 86 -1.53 0.31 10.11
CA ILE A 86 -0.35 -0.46 10.46
C ILE A 86 -0.60 -1.18 11.79
N ASP A 87 -0.08 -2.38 11.93
CA ASP A 87 0.04 -3.11 13.19
C ASP A 87 1.52 -3.20 13.57
N CYS A 88 1.86 -2.64 14.73
CA CYS A 88 3.21 -2.69 15.31
C CYS A 88 3.22 -3.41 16.66
N SER A 89 2.12 -4.08 17.03
CA SER A 89 1.98 -4.74 18.33
C SER A 89 2.50 -6.18 18.28
N ALA A 90 1.95 -6.97 17.37
CA ALA A 90 2.34 -8.35 17.12
C ALA A 90 1.88 -8.76 15.70
N PRO A 91 2.42 -8.15 14.64
CA PRO A 91 2.00 -8.47 13.29
C PRO A 91 2.29 -9.93 12.96
N THR A 92 1.31 -10.62 12.37
CA THR A 92 1.34 -12.07 12.19
C THR A 92 1.71 -12.52 10.79
N TYR A 93 1.82 -11.61 9.81
CA TYR A 93 2.08 -11.97 8.42
C TYR A 93 3.57 -12.34 8.24
N PRO A 94 3.89 -13.64 8.07
CA PRO A 94 5.28 -14.05 8.01
C PRO A 94 5.96 -13.44 6.78
N ARG A 95 7.15 -12.85 6.97
CA ARG A 95 7.93 -12.15 5.93
C ARG A 95 7.36 -10.78 5.49
N GLY A 96 6.30 -10.32 6.16
CA GLY A 96 5.85 -8.94 6.12
C GLY A 96 6.99 -7.99 6.53
N GLU A 97 7.03 -6.84 5.88
CA GLU A 97 7.97 -5.77 6.21
C GLU A 97 7.32 -4.44 5.80
N ALA A 98 6.91 -3.62 6.77
CA ALA A 98 6.44 -2.28 6.46
C ALA A 98 7.59 -1.40 5.94
N LEU A 99 7.29 -0.61 4.91
CA LEU A 99 8.20 0.42 4.38
C LEU A 99 7.47 1.76 4.27
N TYR A 100 8.20 2.85 4.48
CA TYR A 100 7.72 4.20 4.16
C TYR A 100 8.72 4.97 3.29
N SER A 101 8.24 6.02 2.64
CA SER A 101 9.04 6.91 1.81
C SER A 101 8.65 8.37 2.08
N HIS A 102 9.64 9.24 2.27
CA HIS A 102 9.45 10.69 2.40
C HIS A 102 9.65 11.46 1.08
N ASN A 103 10.02 10.76 0.00
CA ASN A 103 10.41 11.36 -1.28
C ASN A 103 9.69 10.71 -2.46
N ALA A 104 8.40 10.46 -2.27
CA ALA A 104 7.50 9.95 -3.32
C ALA A 104 7.95 8.64 -3.98
N GLY A 105 8.67 7.79 -3.25
CA GLY A 105 9.10 6.46 -3.66
C GLY A 105 10.54 6.36 -4.17
N ALA A 106 11.32 7.44 -4.15
CA ALA A 106 12.73 7.42 -4.58
C ALA A 106 13.63 6.63 -3.61
N SER A 107 13.34 6.67 -2.30
CA SER A 107 13.97 5.82 -1.30
C SER A 107 12.96 5.30 -0.28
N TRP A 108 13.28 4.15 0.30
CA TRP A 108 12.43 3.44 1.26
C TRP A 108 13.19 3.11 2.53
N THR A 109 12.54 3.40 3.66
CA THR A 109 13.00 3.03 5.00
C THR A 109 12.15 1.87 5.50
N LYS A 110 12.82 0.84 6.04
CA LYS A 110 12.15 -0.32 6.64
C LYS A 110 11.72 0.01 8.05
N VAL A 111 10.56 -0.51 8.44
CA VAL A 111 10.07 -0.48 9.83
C VAL A 111 9.99 -1.94 10.30
N PRO A 112 11.13 -2.53 10.70
CA PRO A 112 11.12 -3.87 11.26
C PRO A 112 10.23 -3.84 12.51
N THR A 113 9.39 -4.85 12.70
CA THR A 113 8.32 -4.97 13.73
C THR A 113 6.93 -4.42 13.39
N CYS A 114 6.73 -3.83 12.22
CA CYS A 114 5.40 -3.39 11.80
C CYS A 114 4.99 -4.00 10.47
N ASP A 115 3.69 -4.29 10.32
CA ASP A 115 3.08 -4.63 9.04
C ASP A 115 1.92 -3.70 8.72
N TYR A 116 1.85 -3.25 7.48
CA TYR A 116 0.64 -2.64 6.97
C TYR A 116 -0.46 -3.70 6.79
N MET A 117 -1.71 -3.31 7.04
CA MET A 117 -2.84 -4.24 6.95
C MET A 117 -3.30 -4.42 5.50
N PHE A 118 -3.06 -5.60 4.92
CA PHE A 118 -3.56 -5.99 3.59
C PHE A 118 -4.15 -7.40 3.60
N GLU A 119 -4.96 -7.69 2.58
CA GLU A 119 -5.42 -9.04 2.27
C GLU A 119 -5.02 -9.37 0.81
N GLU A 120 -4.41 -10.53 0.63
CA GLU A 120 -4.15 -11.13 -0.68
C GLU A 120 -5.33 -12.05 -1.02
N TYR A 121 -5.94 -11.87 -2.19
CA TYR A 121 -6.93 -12.83 -2.68
C TYR A 121 -6.21 -13.76 -3.65
N GLY A 122 -5.87 -14.96 -3.16
CA GLY A 122 -5.09 -15.93 -3.92
C GLY A 122 -4.53 -17.06 -3.05
N ILE A 123 -5.41 -17.74 -2.30
CA ILE A 123 -5.21 -19.13 -1.87
C ILE A 123 -6.54 -19.85 -2.04
#